data_AF-A0A560LGQ4-F1
#
_entry.id   AF-A0A560LGQ4-F1
#
_cell.length_a   1.000
_cell.length_b   1.000
_cell.length_c   1.000
_cell.angle_alpha   90.00
_cell.angle_beta   90.00
_cell.angle_gamma   90.00
#
_symmetry.space_group_name_H-M   'P 1'
#
loop_
_entity.id
_entity.type
_entity.pdbx_description
1 polymer ?
#
loop_
_entity_poly.entity_id
_entity_poly.type
_entity_poly.pdbx_seq_one_letter_code
_entity_poly.pdbx_strand_id
1 'polypeptide(L)' 'MPKQKLLHLILAFAIAGTAMPARALTQDELVAKLQAAGYASVSDVKSTAEGITARAMKNGKPVRLVIDSSGQVREQD' A
#
# COMPACT_ATOMS: atom_id res chain seq x y z
N MET A 1 -23.50 -50.60 15.21
CA MET A 1 -23.52 -49.29 15.88
C MET A 1 -22.19 -49.04 16.61
N PRO A 2 -21.36 -48.11 16.12
CA PRO A 2 -20.50 -47.32 17.01
C PRO A 2 -20.59 -45.82 16.66
N LYS A 3 -21.13 -44.98 17.54
CA LYS A 3 -20.40 -44.14 18.52
C LYS A 3 -19.46 -43.12 17.85
N GLN A 4 -20.08 -42.04 17.38
CA GLN A 4 -19.43 -40.81 16.89
C GLN A 4 -18.62 -40.18 18.04
N LYS A 5 -17.30 -40.25 17.95
CA LYS A 5 -16.41 -39.49 18.84
C LYS A 5 -16.14 -38.13 18.21
N LEU A 6 -16.95 -37.19 18.69
CA LEU A 6 -16.78 -35.74 18.73
C LEU A 6 -15.31 -35.28 18.53
N LEU A 7 -14.99 -34.80 17.33
CA LEU A 7 -13.77 -34.02 17.10
C LEU A 7 -14.17 -32.55 17.21
N HIS A 8 -13.79 -31.88 18.29
CA HIS A 8 -13.93 -30.43 18.45
C HIS A 8 -12.52 -29.86 18.61
N LEU A 9 -11.93 -29.43 17.51
CA LEU A 9 -10.73 -28.60 17.54
C LEU A 9 -11.17 -27.17 17.24
N ILE A 10 -11.35 -26.38 18.30
CA ILE A 10 -11.72 -24.97 18.21
C ILE A 10 -10.48 -24.20 17.71
N LEU A 11 -10.52 -23.74 16.46
CA LEU A 11 -9.52 -22.86 15.88
C LEU A 11 -9.88 -21.41 16.25
N ALA A 12 -9.33 -20.90 17.35
CA ALA A 12 -9.39 -19.48 17.67
C ALA A 12 -8.26 -18.74 16.95
N PHE A 13 -8.52 -18.27 15.73
CA PHE A 13 -7.62 -17.34 15.04
C PHE A 13 -7.84 -15.93 15.62
N ALA A 14 -7.07 -15.61 16.66
CA ALA A 14 -7.04 -14.26 17.22
C ALA A 14 -6.35 -13.34 16.20
N ILE A 15 -7.14 -12.60 15.42
CA ILE A 15 -6.61 -11.50 14.60
C ILE A 15 -6.24 -10.37 15.55
N ALA A 16 -4.98 -10.34 15.97
CA ALA A 16 -4.39 -9.16 16.58
C ALA A 16 -4.30 -8.09 15.48
N GLY A 17 -5.30 -7.21 15.41
CA GLY A 17 -5.26 -6.03 14.57
C GLY A 17 -4.17 -5.09 15.08
N THR A 18 -2.95 -5.23 14.57
CA THR A 18 -1.89 -4.25 14.81
C THR A 18 -2.32 -2.96 14.10
N ALA A 19 -2.81 -1.99 14.86
CA ALA A 19 -2.98 -0.63 14.37
C ALA A 19 -1.60 -0.15 13.90
N MET A 20 -1.38 -0.11 12.58
CA MET A 20 -0.16 0.45 12.05
C MET A 20 -0.12 1.94 12.41
N PRO A 21 0.95 2.42 13.07
CA PRO A 21 1.08 3.84 13.33
C PRO A 21 1.03 4.59 12.00
N ALA A 22 0.20 5.63 11.92
CA ALA A 22 0.17 6.54 10.78
C ALA A 22 1.50 7.30 10.76
N ARG A 23 2.54 6.68 10.18
CA ARG A 23 3.84 7.29 9.96
C ARG A 23 3.69 8.22 8.77
N ALA A 24 4.13 9.46 8.92
CA ALA A 24 4.34 10.33 7.78
C ALA A 24 5.31 9.62 6.83
N LEU A 25 4.85 9.29 5.62
CA LEU A 25 5.66 8.60 4.61
C LEU A 25 6.89 9.45 4.33
N THR A 26 8.06 8.91 4.64
CA THR A 26 9.33 9.51 4.19
C THR A 26 9.44 9.41 2.66
N GLN A 27 10.28 10.24 2.04
CA GLN A 27 10.47 10.21 0.58
C GLN A 27 10.94 8.83 0.10
N ASP A 28 11.87 8.21 0.81
CA ASP A 28 12.34 6.85 0.50
C ASP A 28 11.25 5.80 0.62
N GLU A 29 10.40 5.86 1.66
CA GLU A 29 9.27 4.93 1.80
C GLU A 29 8.24 5.10 0.69
N LEU A 30 7.98 6.34 0.25
CA LEU A 30 7.11 6.60 -0.89
C LEU A 30 7.68 5.98 -2.16
N VAL A 31 8.98 6.20 -2.42
CA VAL A 31 9.66 5.62 -3.58
C VAL A 31 9.62 4.09 -3.53
N ALA A 32 9.87 3.48 -2.37
CA ALA A 32 9.81 2.02 -2.19
C ALA A 32 8.40 1.47 -2.43
N LYS A 33 7.35 2.15 -1.93
CA LYS A 33 5.96 1.77 -2.20
C LYS A 33 5.61 1.85 -3.69
N LEU A 34 6.04 2.92 -4.36
CA LEU A 34 5.82 3.09 -5.79
C LEU A 34 6.55 1.99 -6.59
N GLN A 35 7.79 1.67 -6.24
CA GLN A 35 8.52 0.56 -6.84
C GLN A 35 7.82 -0.80 -6.61
N ALA A 36 7.34 -1.07 -5.40
CA ALA A 36 6.58 -2.27 -5.08
C ALA A 36 5.25 -2.37 -5.86
N ALA A 37 4.66 -1.23 -6.22
CA ALA A 37 3.46 -1.15 -7.07
C ALA A 37 3.77 -1.23 -8.58
N GLY A 38 5.04 -1.38 -8.97
CA GLY A 38 5.48 -1.53 -10.37
C GLY A 38 5.82 -0.22 -11.08
N TYR A 39 5.97 0.88 -10.34
CA TYR A 39 6.44 2.15 -10.88
C TYR A 39 7.96 2.28 -10.79
N ALA A 40 8.62 2.59 -11.89
CA ALA A 40 10.06 2.82 -11.98
C ALA A 40 10.38 4.31 -12.13
N SER A 41 11.66 4.70 -11.98
CA SER A 41 12.15 6.06 -12.25
C SER A 41 11.30 7.18 -11.61
N VAL A 42 10.97 7.02 -10.32
CA VAL A 42 10.20 8.02 -9.57
C VAL A 42 11.01 9.31 -9.44
N SER A 43 10.41 10.44 -9.80
CA SER A 43 11.03 11.76 -9.84
C SER A 43 10.00 12.87 -9.67
N ASP A 44 10.43 14.14 -9.61
CA ASP A 44 9.55 15.31 -9.52
C ASP A 44 8.58 15.28 -8.32
N VAL A 45 9.01 14.68 -7.20
CA VAL A 45 8.20 14.54 -5.98
C VAL A 45 7.99 15.92 -5.36
N LYS A 46 6.73 16.38 -5.34
CA LYS A 46 6.35 17.72 -4.86
C LYS A 46 5.07 17.66 -4.05
N SER A 47 5.04 18.33 -2.90
CA SER A 47 3.83 18.53 -2.11
C SER A 47 2.93 19.59 -2.74
N THR A 48 1.65 19.29 -2.89
CA THR A 48 0.59 20.19 -3.38
C THR A 48 -0.56 20.22 -2.37
N ALA A 49 -1.57 21.07 -2.60
CA ALA A 49 -2.75 21.14 -1.74
C ALA A 49 -3.57 19.82 -1.74
N GLU A 50 -3.45 19.00 -2.78
CA GLU A 50 -4.17 17.74 -2.95
C GLU A 50 -3.42 16.53 -2.36
N GLY A 51 -2.12 16.67 -2.08
CA GLY A 51 -1.27 15.59 -1.60
C GLY A 51 0.17 15.71 -2.09
N ILE A 52 0.83 14.58 -2.38
CA ILE A 52 2.15 14.54 -3.01
C ILE A 52 1.95 14.19 -4.50
N THR A 53 2.57 14.94 -5.39
CA THR A 53 2.63 14.59 -6.81
C THR A 53 4.00 14.04 -7.15
N ALA A 54 4.07 13.04 -8.02
CA ALA A 54 5.31 12.46 -8.51
C ALA A 54 5.18 12.07 -9.99
N ARG A 55 6.29 11.98 -10.71
CA ARG A 55 6.36 11.34 -12.03
C ARG A 55 7.03 9.99 -11.88
N ALA A 56 6.52 9.00 -12.58
CA ALA A 56 7.14 7.69 -12.63
C ALA A 56 6.96 7.05 -14.02
N MET A 57 7.61 5.92 -14.25
CA MET A 57 7.47 5.10 -15.44
C MET A 57 6.70 3.84 -15.07
N LYS A 58 5.60 3.56 -15.78
CA LYS A 58 4.85 2.31 -15.66
C LYS A 58 4.81 1.65 -17.02
N ASN A 59 5.28 0.41 -17.13
CA ASN A 59 5.32 -0.32 -18.40
C ASN A 59 6.03 0.45 -19.53
N GLY A 60 7.10 1.18 -19.20
CA GLY A 60 7.86 2.00 -20.16
C GLY A 60 7.19 3.31 -20.57
N LYS A 61 6.01 3.64 -20.02
CA LYS A 61 5.32 4.91 -20.27
C LYS A 61 5.44 5.85 -19.06
N PRO A 62 5.69 7.16 -19.27
CA PRO A 62 5.64 8.13 -18.20
C PRO A 62 4.20 8.28 -17.70
N VAL A 63 4.01 8.22 -16.40
CA VAL A 63 2.73 8.42 -15.72
C VAL A 63 2.89 9.46 -14.62
N ARG A 64 1.87 10.29 -14.44
CA ARG A 64 1.80 11.22 -13.31
C ARG A 64 1.04 10.54 -12.17
N LEU A 65 1.58 10.65 -10.97
CA LEU A 65 1.02 10.07 -9.76
C LEU A 65 0.62 11.19 -8.81
N VAL A 66 -0.55 11.03 -8.20
CA VAL A 66 -1.04 11.85 -7.10
C VAL A 66 -1.26 10.93 -5.92
N ILE A 67 -0.59 11.23 -4.81
CA ILE A 67 -0.68 10.50 -3.55
C ILE A 67 -1.44 11.39 -2.58
N ASP A 68 -2.65 10.99 -2.22
CA ASP A 68 -3.45 11.76 -1.27
C ASP A 68 -2.91 11.66 0.16
N SER A 69 -3.49 12.43 1.09
CA SER A 69 -3.10 12.43 2.51
C SER A 69 -3.30 11.07 3.21
N SER A 70 -4.10 10.16 2.62
CA SER A 70 -4.26 8.79 3.10
C SER A 70 -3.17 7.84 2.58
N GLY A 71 -2.29 8.33 1.71
CA GLY A 71 -1.24 7.53 1.07
C GLY A 71 -1.75 6.68 -0.09
N GLN A 72 -2.96 6.94 -0.60
CA GLN A 72 -3.45 6.26 -1.81
C GLN A 72 -2.84 6.90 -3.05
N VAL A 73 -2.32 6.05 -3.92
CA VAL A 73 -1.70 6.45 -5.18
C VAL A 73 -2.75 6.40 -6.28
N ARG A 74 -2.93 7.52 -6.99
CA ARG A 74 -3.79 7.64 -8.16
C ARG A 74 -2.94 8.04 -9.36
N GLU A 75 -3.15 7.35 -10.47
CA GLU A 75 -2.61 7.78 -11.75
C GLU A 75 -3.46 8.93 -12.29
N GLN A 76 -2.79 9.96 -12.80
CA GLN A 76 -3.41 11.08 -13.48
C GLN A 76 -3.02 11.02 -14.95
N ASP A 77 -4.04 10.89 -15.80
CA ASP A 77 -3.92 10.95 -17.27
C ASP A 77 -3.59 12.39 -17.73
#